data_AF-A0A6B3FK29-F1
#
_entry.id   AF-A0A6B3FK29-F1
#
_cell.length_a   1.000
_cell.length_b   1.000
_cell.length_c   1.000
_cell.angle_alpha   90.00
_cell.angle_beta   90.00
_cell.angle_gamma   90.00
#
_symmetry.space_group_name_H-M   'P 1'
#
loop_
_entity.id
_entity.type
_entity.pdbx_description
1 polymer ?
#
loop_
_entity_poly.entity_id
_entity_poly.type
_entity_poly.pdbx_seq_one_letter_code
_entity_poly.pdbx_strand_id
1 'polypeptide(L)'
;PLKRAIIPLLDEVSATAASVEAVNTVVFAEDGRRVGDNTDIPGMVAALRERGVDKVESAAVLGAGATASSALAALAVFCAGPVTAYVRSPERAAEMRGWG
;
A
#
# COMPACT_ATOMS: atom_id res chain seq x y z
N PRO A 1 -1.24 -3.96 13.43
CA PRO A 1 -0.11 -3.20 14.02
C PRO A 1 1.30 -3.64 13.54
N LEU A 2 1.48 -4.86 13.02
CA LEU A 2 2.81 -5.42 12.78
C LEU A 2 3.49 -4.99 11.46
N LYS A 3 2.71 -4.55 10.45
CA LYS A 3 3.25 -4.22 9.12
C LYS A 3 4.32 -3.11 9.10
N ARG A 4 4.28 -2.21 10.08
CA ARG A 4 5.31 -1.17 10.30
C ARG A 4 6.37 -1.60 11.29
N ALA A 5 5.95 -2.26 12.37
CA ALA A 5 6.84 -2.69 13.45
C ALA A 5 7.90 -3.70 12.99
N ILE A 6 7.66 -4.43 11.89
CA ILE A 6 8.63 -5.37 11.34
C ILE A 6 9.76 -4.69 10.55
N ILE A 7 9.56 -3.47 10.04
CA ILE A 7 10.53 -2.79 9.14
C ILE A 7 11.94 -2.70 9.75
N PRO A 8 12.13 -2.30 11.02
CA PRO A 8 13.46 -2.22 11.63
C PRO A 8 14.14 -3.59 11.86
N LEU A 9 13.40 -4.69 11.67
CA LEU A 9 13.90 -6.06 11.88
C LEU A 9 14.35 -6.71 10.57
N LEU A 10 14.19 -6.04 9.44
CA LEU A 10 14.52 -6.54 8.11
C LEU A 10 15.87 -6.02 7.64
N ASP A 11 16.52 -6.82 6.80
CA ASP A 11 17.81 -6.47 6.23
C ASP A 11 17.64 -5.59 4.98
N GLU A 12 16.50 -5.73 4.28
CA GLU A 12 16.14 -4.94 3.10
C GLU A 12 14.61 -4.78 3.01
N VAL A 13 14.15 -3.72 2.36
CA VAL A 13 12.73 -3.49 2.06
C VAL A 13 12.59 -3.18 0.57
N SER A 14 11.67 -3.87 -0.10
CA SER A 14 11.39 -3.66 -1.52
C SER A 14 10.89 -2.24 -1.78
N ALA A 15 11.08 -1.73 -3.01
CA ALA A 15 10.56 -0.42 -3.41
C ALA A 15 9.03 -0.34 -3.24
N THR A 16 8.31 -1.43 -3.54
CA THR A 16 6.86 -1.54 -3.35
C THR A 16 6.46 -1.35 -1.90
N ALA A 17 7.11 -2.05 -0.96
CA ALA A 17 6.81 -1.93 0.46
C ALA A 17 7.24 -0.57 1.05
N ALA A 18 8.37 -0.03 0.58
CA ALA A 18 8.88 1.27 0.99
C ALA A 18 7.92 2.41 0.60
N SER A 19 7.26 2.32 -0.57
CA SER A 19 6.33 3.35 -1.06
C SER A 19 5.13 3.63 -0.14
N VAL A 20 4.78 2.69 0.74
CA VAL A 20 3.64 2.79 1.66
C VAL A 20 4.02 2.58 3.13
N GLU A 21 5.33 2.48 3.42
CA GLU A 21 5.87 2.14 4.74
C GLU A 21 5.14 0.97 5.41
N ALA A 22 4.89 -0.12 4.65
CA ALA A 22 4.17 -1.27 5.17
C ALA A 22 4.65 -2.56 4.50
N VAL A 23 5.08 -3.51 5.33
CA VAL A 23 5.50 -4.86 4.92
C VAL A 23 4.45 -5.86 5.38
N ASN A 24 3.97 -6.71 4.47
CA ASN A 24 3.09 -7.84 4.80
C ASN A 24 3.71 -9.21 4.47
N THR A 25 4.84 -9.23 3.76
CA THR A 25 5.51 -10.42 3.26
C THR A 25 6.98 -10.34 3.58
N VAL A 26 7.58 -11.42 4.08
CA VAL A 26 9.03 -11.52 4.32
C VAL A 26 9.57 -12.67 3.51
N VAL A 27 10.52 -12.37 2.63
CA VAL A 27 11.23 -13.35 1.82
C VAL A 27 12.60 -13.57 2.46
N PHE A 28 12.92 -14.83 2.72
CA PHE A 28 14.27 -15.22 3.13
C PHE A 28 15.07 -15.51 1.86
N ALA A 29 16.06 -14.67 1.58
CA ALA A 29 16.97 -14.86 0.45
C ALA A 29 17.88 -16.09 0.69
N GLU A 30 18.49 -16.60 -0.37
CA GLU A 30 19.39 -17.77 -0.29
C GLU A 30 20.59 -17.52 0.64
N ASP A 31 21.02 -16.26 0.77
CA ASP A 31 22.08 -15.82 1.68
C ASP A 31 21.59 -15.62 3.14
N GLY A 32 20.32 -15.91 3.43
CA GLY A 32 19.71 -15.79 4.75
C GLY A 32 19.17 -14.39 5.10
N ARG A 33 19.33 -13.39 4.23
CA ARG A 33 18.75 -12.05 4.46
C ARG A 33 17.23 -12.08 4.43
N ARG A 34 16.62 -11.25 5.28
CA ARG A 34 15.17 -11.02 5.36
C ARG A 34 14.82 -9.78 4.56
N VAL A 35 14.19 -10.01 3.41
CA VAL A 35 13.71 -8.96 2.50
C VAL A 35 12.22 -8.76 2.73
N GLY A 36 11.81 -7.56 3.14
CA GLY A 36 10.41 -7.20 3.28
C GLY A 36 9.78 -6.80 1.97
N ASP A 37 8.56 -7.26 1.73
CA ASP A 37 7.76 -6.89 0.57
C ASP A 37 6.28 -6.63 0.95
N ASN A 38 5.54 -6.05 0.01
CA ASN A 38 4.12 -5.76 0.12
C ASN A 38 3.36 -6.35 -1.06
N THR A 39 2.66 -7.45 -0.82
CA THR A 39 1.86 -8.15 -1.82
C THR A 39 0.43 -7.60 -1.93
N ASP A 40 -0.01 -6.71 -1.02
CA ASP A 40 -1.36 -6.14 -1.10
C ASP A 40 -1.51 -5.24 -2.35
N ILE A 41 -0.49 -4.45 -2.69
CA ILE A 41 -0.51 -3.54 -3.84
C ILE A 41 -0.65 -4.32 -5.17
N PRO A 42 0.30 -5.20 -5.55
CA PRO A 42 0.16 -5.96 -6.78
C PRO A 42 -1.06 -6.89 -6.77
N GLY A 43 -1.44 -7.42 -5.61
CA GLY A 43 -2.66 -8.22 -5.46
C GLY A 43 -3.93 -7.43 -5.78
N MET A 44 -4.04 -6.19 -5.31
CA MET A 44 -5.19 -5.35 -5.60
C MET A 44 -5.22 -4.87 -7.06
N VAL A 45 -4.05 -4.57 -7.64
CA VAL A 45 -3.90 -4.28 -9.07
C VAL A 45 -4.39 -5.46 -9.92
N ALA A 46 -3.95 -6.68 -9.59
CA ALA A 46 -4.39 -7.88 -10.27
C ALA A 46 -5.91 -8.08 -10.15
N ALA A 47 -6.46 -7.98 -8.94
CA ALA A 47 -7.88 -8.16 -8.68
C ALA A 47 -8.77 -7.16 -9.44
N LEU A 48 -8.33 -5.91 -9.57
CA LEU A 48 -9.04 -4.88 -10.35
C LEU A 48 -8.99 -5.19 -11.87
N ARG A 49 -7.82 -5.57 -12.39
CA ARG A 49 -7.66 -5.96 -13.80
C ARG A 49 -8.48 -7.20 -14.17
N GLU A 50 -8.55 -8.19 -13.29
CA GLU A 50 -9.38 -9.38 -13.48
C GLU A 50 -10.87 -9.05 -13.64
N ARG A 51 -11.30 -7.86 -13.19
CA ARG A 51 -12.65 -7.34 -13.36
C ARG A 51 -12.79 -6.33 -14.51
N GLY A 52 -11.77 -6.19 -15.35
CA GLY A 52 -11.76 -5.28 -16.50
C GLY A 52 -11.59 -3.81 -16.12
N VAL A 53 -11.05 -3.52 -14.93
CA VAL A 53 -10.73 -2.15 -14.52
C VAL A 53 -9.32 -1.80 -15.00
N ASP A 54 -9.23 -1.11 -16.13
CA ASP A 54 -7.96 -0.63 -16.70
C ASP A 54 -7.72 0.86 -16.48
N LYS A 55 -8.79 1.65 -16.38
CA LYS A 55 -8.73 3.10 -16.12
C LYS A 55 -10.02 3.58 -15.46
N VAL A 56 -9.89 4.49 -14.50
CA VAL A 56 -11.02 5.20 -13.88
C VAL A 56 -10.75 6.70 -13.82
N GLU A 57 -11.82 7.51 -13.84
CA GLU A 57 -11.70 8.97 -13.73
C GLU A 57 -11.57 9.45 -12.28
N SER A 58 -12.11 8.69 -11.33
CA SER A 58 -11.97 8.96 -9.90
C SER A 58 -12.13 7.68 -9.09
N ALA A 59 -11.62 7.70 -7.86
CA ALA A 59 -11.77 6.59 -6.92
C ALA A 59 -11.92 7.09 -5.48
N ALA A 60 -12.48 6.24 -4.62
CA ALA A 60 -12.63 6.53 -3.20
C ALA A 60 -12.16 5.35 -2.35
N VAL A 61 -11.51 5.65 -1.22
CA VAL A 61 -11.12 4.69 -0.20
C VAL A 61 -11.76 5.10 1.12
N LEU A 62 -12.54 4.20 1.74
CA LEU A 62 -13.08 4.41 3.07
C LEU A 62 -12.16 3.75 4.10
N GLY A 63 -11.39 4.55 4.82
CA GLY A 63 -10.45 4.09 5.84
C GLY A 63 -9.05 4.71 5.73
N ALA A 64 -8.25 4.50 6.77
CA ALA A 64 -6.93 5.10 6.95
C ALA A 64 -5.88 4.13 7.55
N GLY A 65 -6.11 2.82 7.41
CA GLY A 65 -5.17 1.79 7.88
C GLY A 65 -4.12 1.44 6.81
N ALA A 66 -3.20 0.53 7.15
CA ALA A 66 -2.16 0.07 6.23
C ALA A 66 -2.72 -0.48 4.89
N THR A 67 -3.87 -1.16 4.92
CA THR A 67 -4.54 -1.61 3.69
C THR A 67 -5.08 -0.45 2.87
N ALA A 68 -5.52 0.65 3.50
CA ALA A 68 -5.92 1.86 2.78
C ALA A 68 -4.73 2.51 2.07
N SER A 69 -3.54 2.51 2.69
CA SER A 69 -2.30 2.94 2.02
C SER A 69 -2.01 2.10 0.78
N SER A 70 -2.06 0.77 0.88
CA SER A 70 -1.89 -0.13 -0.27
C SER A 70 -2.97 0.10 -1.34
N ALA A 71 -4.20 0.42 -0.94
CA ALA A 71 -5.29 0.73 -1.86
C ALA A 71 -5.06 2.01 -2.64
N LEU A 72 -4.60 3.07 -1.97
CA LEU A 72 -4.24 4.32 -2.63
C LEU A 72 -3.12 4.10 -3.65
N ALA A 73 -2.06 3.36 -3.27
CA ALA A 73 -0.96 3.03 -4.17
C ALA A 73 -1.42 2.20 -5.38
N ALA A 74 -2.30 1.21 -5.18
CA ALA A 74 -2.87 0.43 -6.27
C ALA A 74 -3.75 1.30 -7.19
N LEU A 75 -4.61 2.15 -6.63
CA LEU A 75 -5.50 3.03 -7.38
C LEU A 75 -4.74 4.08 -8.20
N ALA A 76 -3.57 4.53 -7.74
CA ALA A 76 -2.70 5.43 -8.49
C ALA A 76 -2.24 4.84 -9.85
N VAL A 77 -2.29 3.52 -10.02
CA VAL A 77 -2.00 2.86 -11.31
C VAL A 77 -3.14 3.01 -12.32
N PHE A 78 -4.40 3.11 -11.86
CA PHE A 78 -5.59 3.11 -12.72
C PHE A 78 -6.29 4.46 -12.81
N CYS A 79 -6.16 5.30 -11.78
CA CYS A 79 -6.94 6.52 -11.63
C CYS A 79 -6.24 7.69 -12.29
N ALA A 80 -6.87 8.27 -13.32
CA ALA A 80 -6.36 9.45 -14.01
C ALA A 80 -6.75 10.78 -13.34
N GLY A 81 -7.74 10.73 -12.44
CA GLY A 81 -8.19 11.88 -11.66
C GLY A 81 -8.04 11.65 -10.15
N PRO A 82 -8.84 12.32 -9.32
CA PRO A 82 -8.63 12.32 -7.87
C PRO A 82 -8.96 10.98 -7.23
N VAL A 83 -8.14 10.59 -6.25
CA VAL A 83 -8.44 9.52 -5.30
C VAL A 83 -8.77 10.14 -3.94
N THR A 84 -9.98 9.93 -3.44
CA THR A 84 -10.46 10.53 -2.18
C THR A 84 -10.43 9.51 -1.04
N ALA A 85 -9.70 9.82 0.04
CA ALA A 85 -9.73 9.02 1.26
C ALA A 85 -10.72 9.61 2.28
N TYR A 86 -11.69 8.80 2.71
CA TYR A 86 -12.64 9.14 3.77
C TYR A 86 -12.15 8.56 5.10
N VAL A 87 -11.79 9.47 6.02
CA VAL A 87 -11.16 9.12 7.29
C VAL A 87 -12.01 9.64 8.45
N ARG A 88 -12.21 8.81 9.47
CA ARG A 88 -13.04 9.17 10.64
C ARG A 88 -12.32 10.09 11.64
N SER A 89 -11.00 10.01 11.71
CA SER A 89 -10.18 10.75 12.68
C SER A 89 -9.36 11.83 11.98
N PRO A 90 -9.42 13.10 12.43
CA PRO A 90 -8.59 14.18 11.91
C PRO A 90 -7.09 13.89 12.00
N GLU A 91 -6.64 13.24 13.08
CA GLU A 91 -5.24 12.87 13.30
C GLU A 91 -4.76 11.88 12.23
N ARG A 92 -5.58 10.86 11.94
CA ARG A 92 -5.31 9.91 10.86
C ARG A 92 -5.36 10.57 9.49
N ALA A 93 -6.26 11.52 9.28
CA ALA A 93 -6.33 12.27 8.03
C ALA A 93 -5.05 13.11 7.82
N ALA A 94 -4.50 13.70 8.89
CA ALA A 94 -3.24 14.43 8.84
C ALA A 94 -2.05 13.50 8.53
N GLU A 95 -2.00 12.32 9.15
CA GLU A 95 -0.99 11.29 8.86
C GLU A 95 -1.03 10.87 7.39
N MET A 96 -2.22 10.64 6.83
CA MET A 96 -2.40 10.25 5.43
C MET A 96 -1.96 11.31 4.42
N ARG A 97 -2.09 12.61 4.76
CA ARG A 97 -1.60 13.71 3.91
C ARG A 97 -0.06 13.75 3.82
N GLY A 98 0.64 13.01 4.66
CA GLY A 98 2.09 12.84 4.58
C GLY A 98 2.53 11.72 3.63
N TRP A 99 1.60 10.91 3.10
CA TRP A 99 1.92 9.77 2.23
C TRP A 99 2.03 10.15 0.74
N GLY A 100 2.01 11.46 0.42
CA GLY A 100 2.00 12.01 -0.94
C GLY A 100 0.80 12.92 -1.15
#